data_AF-A0A0C2F281-F1
#
_entry.id   AF-A0A0C2F281-F1
#
_cell.length_a   1.000
_cell.length_b   1.000
_cell.length_c   1.000
_cell.angle_alpha   90.00
_cell.angle_beta   90.00
_cell.angle_gamma   90.00
#
_symmetry.space_group_name_H-M   'P 1'
#
loop_
_entity.id
_entity.type
_entity.pdbx_description
1 polymer ?
#
loop_
_entity_poly.entity_id
_entity_poly.type
_entity_poly.pdbx_seq_one_letter_code
_entity_poly.pdbx_strand_id
1 'polypeptide(L)'
;MLAKDANINVCALTAKCIKCFATGLRTKFAPYAQSIIPIVFEKLKEKKPLLKDPLIECADAIAATIASLEIIVEEILASMGKPNPQIKQQVDNFLFRQMNILTPDKAPKKLIKAVVPLLTKHSGDADHDVREASLGALGAIQRLVGDKNLRSMIGDLSNDETKMKR
;
A
#
# COMPACT_ATOMS: atom_id res chain seq x y z
N MET A 1 0.20 20.71 -8.49
CA MET A 1 1.65 20.56 -8.70
C MET A 1 2.04 19.09 -8.71
N LEU A 2 1.89 18.32 -7.61
CA LEU A 2 2.32 16.91 -7.57
C LEU A 2 1.79 16.02 -8.72
N ALA A 3 0.50 16.14 -9.08
CA ALA A 3 -0.09 15.33 -10.14
C ALA A 3 0.45 15.63 -11.55
N LYS A 4 0.75 16.89 -11.86
CA LYS A 4 0.93 17.38 -13.25
C LYS A 4 2.33 17.92 -13.55
N ASP A 5 3.15 18.16 -12.54
CA ASP A 5 4.50 18.69 -12.73
C ASP A 5 5.45 17.59 -13.21
N ALA A 6 6.27 17.92 -14.21
CA ALA A 6 7.26 17.01 -14.81
C ALA A 6 8.61 17.07 -14.08
N ASN A 7 8.85 18.13 -13.30
CA ASN A 7 10.11 18.29 -12.58
C ASN A 7 10.09 17.46 -11.29
N ILE A 8 10.98 16.47 -11.25
CA ILE A 8 11.12 15.55 -10.11
C ILE A 8 11.43 16.28 -8.80
N ASN A 9 12.20 17.38 -8.84
CA ASN A 9 12.55 18.16 -7.65
C ASN A 9 11.32 18.89 -7.09
N VAL A 10 10.47 19.45 -7.97
CA VAL A 10 9.23 20.12 -7.57
C VAL A 10 8.26 19.11 -6.98
N CYS A 11 8.14 17.93 -7.59
CA CYS A 11 7.33 16.84 -7.04
C CYS A 11 7.82 16.39 -5.67
N ALA A 12 9.14 16.24 -5.49
CA ALA A 12 9.74 15.81 -4.23
C ALA A 12 9.51 16.85 -3.12
N LEU A 13 9.70 18.14 -3.42
CA LEU A 13 9.41 19.22 -2.48
C LEU A 13 7.92 19.27 -2.13
N THR A 14 7.04 19.10 -3.13
CA THR A 14 5.59 19.08 -2.89
C THR A 14 5.20 17.93 -1.96
N ALA A 15 5.74 16.73 -2.16
CA ALA A 15 5.49 15.58 -1.28
C ALA A 15 5.96 15.86 0.16
N LYS A 16 7.13 16.50 0.33
CA LYS A 16 7.62 16.94 1.65
C LYS A 16 6.70 17.97 2.30
N CYS A 17 6.18 18.94 1.55
CA CYS A 17 5.22 19.91 2.07
C CYS A 17 3.92 19.26 2.53
N ILE A 18 3.36 18.32 1.73
CA ILE A 18 2.15 17.58 2.10
C ILE A 18 2.38 16.77 3.37
N LYS A 19 3.52 16.07 3.49
CA LYS A 19 3.94 15.39 4.72
C LYS A 19 3.93 16.36 5.92
N CYS A 20 4.57 17.54 5.79
CA CYS A 20 4.59 18.54 6.86
C CYS A 20 3.17 18.96 7.27
N PHE A 21 2.27 19.19 6.31
CA PHE A 21 0.87 19.50 6.63
C PHE A 21 0.15 18.35 7.33
N ALA A 22 0.30 17.12 6.85
CA ALA A 22 -0.31 15.95 7.48
C ALA A 22 0.18 15.79 8.93
N THR A 23 1.49 15.91 9.16
CA THR A 23 2.07 15.81 10.52
C THR A 23 1.67 16.97 11.44
N GLY A 24 1.60 18.21 10.92
CA GLY A 24 1.25 19.40 11.69
C GLY A 24 -0.24 19.51 12.02
N LEU A 25 -1.11 19.18 11.06
CA LEU A 25 -2.56 19.24 11.22
C LEU A 25 -3.15 17.99 11.87
N ARG A 26 -2.42 16.86 11.86
CA ARG A 26 -2.84 15.58 12.42
C ARG A 26 -4.22 15.18 11.88
N THR A 27 -5.16 14.85 12.75
CA THR A 27 -6.53 14.43 12.37
C THR A 27 -7.30 15.48 11.57
N LYS A 28 -6.95 16.77 11.65
CA LYS A 28 -7.59 17.82 10.83
C LYS A 28 -7.24 17.69 9.33
N PHE A 29 -6.23 16.89 8.99
CA PHE A 29 -5.87 16.60 7.60
C PHE A 29 -6.71 15.46 6.99
N ALA A 30 -7.39 14.64 7.81
CA ALA A 30 -8.13 13.46 7.36
C ALA A 30 -9.10 13.70 6.19
N PRO A 31 -9.85 14.83 6.10
CA PRO A 31 -10.74 15.09 4.96
C PRO A 31 -10.04 15.15 3.60
N TYR A 32 -8.73 15.41 3.56
CA TYR A 32 -7.96 15.52 2.32
C TYR A 32 -7.31 14.19 1.92
N ALA A 33 -7.30 13.18 2.80
CA ALA A 33 -6.56 11.93 2.58
C ALA A 33 -7.02 11.19 1.31
N GLN A 34 -8.33 10.99 1.13
CA GLN A 34 -8.90 10.26 -0.01
C GLN A 34 -8.61 10.94 -1.37
N SER A 35 -8.51 12.27 -1.41
CA SER A 35 -8.21 13.00 -2.65
C SER A 35 -6.73 13.01 -3.00
N ILE A 36 -5.85 12.97 -1.98
CA ILE A 36 -4.40 13.09 -2.18
C ILE A 36 -3.74 11.73 -2.36
N ILE A 37 -4.19 10.69 -1.63
CA ILE A 37 -3.53 9.38 -1.64
C ILE A 37 -3.44 8.74 -3.05
N PRO A 38 -4.45 8.82 -3.93
CA PRO A 38 -4.34 8.25 -5.27
C PRO A 38 -3.28 8.95 -6.12
N ILE A 39 -3.10 10.25 -5.91
CA ILE A 39 -2.09 11.06 -6.61
C ILE A 39 -0.69 10.64 -6.16
N VAL A 40 -0.50 10.44 -4.86
CA VAL A 40 0.76 9.97 -4.29
C VAL A 40 1.09 8.57 -4.81
N PHE A 41 0.13 7.64 -4.77
CA PHE A 41 0.32 6.28 -5.28
C PHE A 41 0.60 6.23 -6.78
N GLU A 42 -0.05 7.07 -7.59
CA GLU A 42 0.26 7.16 -9.02
C GLU A 42 1.69 7.65 -9.28
N LYS A 43 2.21 8.54 -8.44
CA LYS A 43 3.58 9.05 -8.57
C LYS A 43 4.65 8.08 -8.06
N LEU A 44 4.28 7.05 -7.30
CA LEU A 44 5.19 5.99 -6.86
C LEU A 44 5.69 5.08 -8.00
N LYS A 45 5.23 5.30 -9.25
CA LYS A 45 5.88 4.71 -10.44
C LYS A 45 7.34 5.16 -10.64
N GLU A 46 7.74 6.25 -9.98
CA GLU A 46 9.10 6.78 -10.02
C GLU A 46 10.05 5.96 -9.15
N LYS A 47 11.15 5.48 -9.74
CA LYS A 47 12.13 4.63 -9.03
C LYS A 47 13.22 5.41 -8.31
N LYS A 48 13.47 6.66 -8.73
CA LYS A 48 14.56 7.49 -8.19
C LYS A 48 14.29 7.82 -6.72
N PRO A 49 15.20 7.48 -5.79
CA PRO A 49 15.05 7.76 -4.35
C PRO A 49 14.68 9.21 -4.05
N LEU A 50 15.24 10.15 -4.82
CA LEU A 50 14.97 11.59 -4.76
C LEU A 50 13.47 11.95 -4.68
N LEU A 51 12.61 11.22 -5.39
CA LEU A 51 11.15 11.42 -5.36
C LEU A 51 10.43 10.27 -4.67
N LYS A 52 10.88 9.03 -4.88
CA LYS A 52 10.28 7.85 -4.28
C LYS A 52 10.19 7.95 -2.75
N ASP A 53 11.30 8.29 -2.09
CA ASP A 53 11.35 8.28 -0.63
C ASP A 53 10.45 9.38 -0.02
N PRO A 54 10.45 10.64 -0.53
CA PRO A 54 9.46 11.63 -0.12
C PRO A 54 8.00 11.22 -0.33
N LEU A 55 7.68 10.48 -1.40
CA LEU A 55 6.33 9.99 -1.65
C LEU A 55 5.93 8.91 -0.65
N ILE A 56 6.85 8.00 -0.31
CA ILE A 56 6.64 6.97 0.73
C ILE A 56 6.34 7.64 2.08
N GLU A 57 7.18 8.58 2.50
CA GLU A 57 6.98 9.30 3.76
C GLU A 57 5.68 10.11 3.76
N CYS A 58 5.31 10.69 2.61
CA CYS A 58 4.07 11.43 2.44
C CYS A 58 2.85 10.50 2.60
N ALA A 59 2.84 9.34 1.94
CA ALA A 59 1.76 8.36 2.06
C ALA A 59 1.57 7.89 3.51
N ASP A 60 2.69 7.57 4.19
CA ASP A 60 2.66 7.13 5.59
C ASP A 60 2.17 8.24 6.52
N ALA A 61 2.58 9.49 6.30
CA ALA A 61 2.10 10.63 7.07
C ALA A 61 0.60 10.87 6.87
N ILE A 62 0.09 10.75 5.64
CA ILE A 62 -1.35 10.86 5.36
C ILE A 62 -2.12 9.74 6.08
N ALA A 63 -1.63 8.50 6.00
CA ALA A 63 -2.25 7.36 6.68
C ALA A 63 -2.34 7.55 8.21
N ALA A 64 -1.35 8.20 8.82
CA ALA A 64 -1.38 8.52 10.25
C ALA A 64 -2.42 9.58 10.64
N THR A 65 -3.02 10.30 9.67
CA THR A 65 -4.05 11.33 9.96
C THR A 65 -5.45 10.77 10.06
N ILE A 66 -5.70 9.60 9.46
CA ILE A 66 -7.02 8.97 9.40
C ILE A 66 -7.21 7.99 10.56
N ALA A 67 -8.44 7.87 11.07
CA ALA A 67 -8.74 7.02 12.23
C ALA A 67 -8.59 5.52 11.93
N SER A 68 -8.74 5.14 10.66
CA SER A 68 -8.57 3.76 10.17
C SER A 68 -8.24 3.79 8.68
N LEU A 69 -7.39 2.87 8.22
CA LEU A 69 -7.10 2.68 6.80
C LEU A 69 -8.33 2.26 5.99
N GLU A 70 -9.42 1.84 6.67
CA GLU A 70 -10.68 1.52 6.01
C GLU A 70 -11.27 2.71 5.23
N ILE A 71 -10.90 3.93 5.60
CA ILE A 71 -11.31 5.17 4.92
C ILE A 71 -10.75 5.25 3.49
N ILE A 72 -9.59 4.64 3.23
CA ILE A 72 -8.90 4.72 1.93
C ILE A 72 -8.82 3.37 1.19
N VAL A 73 -9.72 2.44 1.53
CA VAL A 73 -9.72 1.07 0.94
C VAL A 73 -9.85 1.11 -0.56
N GLU A 74 -10.77 1.92 -1.09
CA GLU A 74 -11.05 1.98 -2.52
C GLU A 74 -9.82 2.48 -3.30
N GLU A 75 -9.12 3.49 -2.76
CA GLU A 75 -7.92 4.06 -3.35
C GLU A 75 -6.73 3.08 -3.33
N ILE A 76 -6.59 2.30 -2.26
CA ILE A 76 -5.59 1.23 -2.15
C ILE A 76 -5.87 0.15 -3.19
N LEU A 77 -7.08 -0.40 -3.23
CA LEU A 77 -7.45 -1.48 -4.16
C LEU A 77 -7.31 -1.04 -5.62
N ALA A 78 -7.74 0.18 -5.94
CA ALA A 78 -7.59 0.75 -7.27
C ALA A 78 -6.11 0.86 -7.69
N SER A 79 -5.22 1.18 -6.76
CA SER A 79 -3.79 1.31 -7.05
C SER A 79 -3.09 -0.05 -7.18
N MET A 80 -3.46 -1.04 -6.35
CA MET A 80 -2.99 -2.42 -6.48
C MET A 80 -3.42 -3.07 -7.81
N GLY A 81 -4.61 -2.71 -8.31
CA GLY A 81 -5.13 -3.24 -9.59
C GLY A 81 -4.43 -2.70 -10.84
N LYS A 82 -3.54 -1.70 -10.73
CA LYS A 82 -2.84 -1.11 -11.88
C LYS A 82 -1.81 -2.09 -12.46
N PRO A 83 -1.58 -2.07 -13.78
CA PRO A 83 -0.63 -2.99 -14.42
C PRO A 83 0.84 -2.68 -14.12
N ASN A 84 1.16 -1.50 -13.58
CA ASN A 84 2.54 -1.06 -13.34
C ASN A 84 3.16 -1.80 -12.13
N PRO A 85 4.22 -2.62 -12.33
CA PRO A 85 4.85 -3.38 -11.25
C PRO A 85 5.40 -2.50 -10.12
N GLN A 86 5.96 -1.33 -10.46
CA GLN A 86 6.48 -0.40 -9.45
C GLN A 86 5.35 0.13 -8.55
N ILE A 87 4.18 0.45 -9.11
CA ILE A 87 3.04 0.91 -8.30
C ILE A 87 2.57 -0.23 -7.39
N LYS A 88 2.39 -1.44 -7.91
CA LYS A 88 2.00 -2.61 -7.11
C LYS A 88 2.95 -2.82 -5.93
N GLN A 89 4.25 -2.93 -6.22
CA GLN A 89 5.31 -3.10 -5.23
C GLN A 89 5.24 -2.03 -4.13
N GLN A 90 5.08 -0.76 -4.50
CA GLN A 90 5.09 0.33 -3.53
C GLN A 90 3.82 0.38 -2.68
N VAL A 91 2.65 0.01 -3.23
CA VAL A 91 1.40 -0.09 -2.47
C VAL A 91 1.43 -1.30 -1.53
N ASP A 92 1.99 -2.43 -1.95
CA ASP A 92 2.18 -3.61 -1.10
C ASP A 92 3.15 -3.29 0.05
N ASN A 93 4.26 -2.61 -0.24
CA ASN A 93 5.18 -2.12 0.80
C ASN A 93 4.53 -1.11 1.75
N PHE A 94 3.63 -0.26 1.24
CA PHE A 94 2.82 0.62 2.09
C PHE A 94 1.95 -0.21 3.05
N LEU A 95 1.22 -1.20 2.55
CA LEU A 95 0.45 -2.11 3.40
C LEU A 95 1.32 -2.82 4.43
N PHE A 96 2.49 -3.32 4.06
CA PHE A 96 3.46 -3.90 5.00
C PHE A 96 3.79 -2.95 6.17
N ARG A 97 4.17 -1.70 5.86
CA ARG A 97 4.51 -0.71 6.89
C ARG A 97 3.30 -0.38 7.77
N GLN A 98 2.15 -0.14 7.15
CA GLN A 98 0.93 0.22 7.87
C GLN A 98 0.39 -0.93 8.74
N MET A 99 0.51 -2.19 8.32
CA MET A 99 0.10 -3.34 9.15
C MET A 99 1.07 -3.59 10.31
N ASN A 100 2.34 -3.22 10.18
CA ASN A 100 3.34 -3.39 11.25
C ASN A 100 3.22 -2.37 12.39
N ILE A 101 2.67 -1.18 12.13
CA ILE A 101 2.42 -0.19 13.19
C ILE A 101 1.15 -0.49 13.99
N LEU A 102 0.26 -1.35 13.48
CA LEU A 102 -1.01 -1.66 14.12
C LEU A 102 -0.89 -2.81 15.12
N THR A 103 -1.72 -2.71 16.15
CA THR A 103 -1.98 -3.77 17.13
C THR A 103 -3.21 -4.59 16.72
N PRO A 104 -3.32 -5.87 17.12
CA PRO A 104 -4.44 -6.74 16.68
C PRO A 104 -5.84 -6.20 16.97
N ASP A 105 -6.02 -5.43 18.06
CA ASP A 105 -7.28 -4.77 18.42
C ASP A 105 -7.69 -3.66 17.44
N LYS A 106 -6.72 -3.06 16.73
CA LYS A 106 -6.93 -1.99 15.74
C LYS A 106 -6.85 -2.47 14.29
N ALA A 107 -6.88 -3.79 14.07
CA ALA A 107 -6.74 -4.35 12.74
C ALA A 107 -7.92 -3.93 11.82
N PRO A 108 -7.67 -3.36 10.62
CA PRO A 108 -8.71 -2.93 9.69
C PRO A 108 -9.27 -4.14 8.94
N LYS A 109 -10.18 -4.88 9.57
CA LYS A 109 -10.67 -6.17 9.08
C LYS A 109 -11.29 -6.08 7.68
N LYS A 110 -11.97 -4.98 7.34
CA LYS A 110 -12.55 -4.79 6.00
C LYS A 110 -11.45 -4.64 4.94
N LEU A 111 -10.42 -3.83 5.23
CA LEU A 111 -9.27 -3.66 4.35
C LEU A 111 -8.54 -4.99 4.17
N ILE A 112 -8.23 -5.70 5.25
CA ILE A 112 -7.49 -6.96 5.22
C ILE A 112 -8.20 -7.98 4.31
N LYS A 113 -9.51 -8.18 4.50
CA LYS A 113 -10.30 -9.09 3.64
C LYS A 113 -10.26 -8.69 2.16
N ALA A 114 -10.17 -7.39 1.86
CA ALA A 114 -10.15 -6.90 0.48
C ALA A 114 -8.76 -7.00 -0.17
N VAL A 115 -7.68 -6.78 0.58
CA VAL A 115 -6.31 -6.78 0.02
C VAL A 115 -5.68 -8.17 -0.03
N VAL A 116 -6.05 -9.10 0.86
CA VAL A 116 -5.45 -10.45 0.89
C VAL A 116 -5.56 -11.16 -0.47
N PRO A 117 -6.70 -11.21 -1.17
CA PRO A 117 -6.77 -11.84 -2.49
C PRO A 117 -5.85 -11.19 -3.54
N LEU A 118 -5.69 -9.86 -3.49
CA LEU A 118 -4.78 -9.15 -4.41
C LEU A 118 -3.31 -9.41 -4.08
N LEU A 119 -2.94 -9.39 -2.80
CA LEU A 119 -1.60 -9.72 -2.34
C LEU A 119 -1.23 -11.16 -2.68
N THR A 120 -2.17 -12.10 -2.51
CA THR A 120 -2.01 -13.48 -2.97
C THR A 120 -1.73 -13.54 -4.47
N LYS A 121 -2.47 -12.79 -5.29
CA LYS A 121 -2.20 -12.72 -6.74
C LYS A 121 -0.83 -12.12 -7.04
N HIS A 122 -0.43 -11.07 -6.30
CA HIS A 122 0.88 -10.42 -6.44
C HIS A 122 2.04 -11.34 -6.03
N SER A 123 1.80 -12.32 -5.14
CA SER A 123 2.83 -13.30 -4.74
C SER A 123 3.27 -14.20 -5.90
N GLY A 124 2.46 -14.32 -6.94
CA GLY A 124 2.78 -14.99 -8.21
C GLY A 124 3.04 -14.04 -9.38
N ASP A 125 3.29 -12.74 -9.15
CA ASP A 125 3.57 -11.78 -10.22
C ASP A 125 4.91 -12.09 -10.93
N ALA A 126 5.04 -11.67 -12.19
CA ALA A 126 6.26 -11.90 -12.97
C ALA A 126 7.47 -11.11 -12.42
N ASP A 127 7.21 -9.93 -11.86
CA ASP A 127 8.24 -9.09 -11.26
C ASP A 127 8.62 -9.59 -9.86
N HIS A 128 9.93 -9.79 -9.62
CA HIS A 128 10.42 -10.31 -8.34
C HIS A 128 10.13 -9.38 -7.17
N ASP A 129 10.25 -8.07 -7.37
CA ASP A 129 10.08 -7.10 -6.29
C ASP A 129 8.61 -7.03 -5.84
N VAL A 130 7.66 -7.24 -6.77
CA VAL A 130 6.23 -7.34 -6.46
C VAL A 130 5.94 -8.58 -5.62
N ARG A 131 6.56 -9.73 -5.95
CA ARG A 131 6.40 -10.96 -5.16
C ARG A 131 6.93 -10.76 -3.73
N GLU A 132 8.12 -10.20 -3.57
CA GLU A 132 8.70 -9.96 -2.24
C GLU A 132 7.87 -8.97 -1.41
N ALA A 133 7.42 -7.87 -2.01
CA ALA A 133 6.60 -6.87 -1.32
C ALA A 133 5.25 -7.45 -0.86
N SER A 134 4.62 -8.26 -1.71
CA SER A 134 3.33 -8.88 -1.41
C SER A 134 3.43 -9.94 -0.32
N LEU A 135 4.46 -10.79 -0.36
CA LEU A 135 4.76 -11.76 0.70
C LEU A 135 5.07 -11.07 2.03
N GLY A 136 5.84 -9.99 2.00
CA GLY A 136 6.08 -9.15 3.18
C GLY A 136 4.77 -8.64 3.79
N ALA A 137 3.89 -8.05 2.96
CA ALA A 137 2.60 -7.56 3.41
C ALA A 137 1.69 -8.67 3.97
N LEU A 138 1.65 -9.85 3.32
CA LEU A 138 0.93 -11.02 3.83
C LEU A 138 1.47 -11.48 5.18
N GLY A 139 2.80 -11.50 5.37
CA GLY A 139 3.42 -11.82 6.67
C GLY A 139 3.05 -10.81 7.76
N ALA A 140 3.03 -9.51 7.44
CA ALA A 140 2.59 -8.48 8.38
C ALA A 140 1.11 -8.63 8.75
N ILE A 141 0.26 -9.00 7.79
CA ILE A 141 -1.15 -9.34 8.05
C ILE A 141 -1.25 -10.59 8.93
N GLN A 142 -0.47 -11.65 8.64
CA GLN A 142 -0.43 -12.88 9.42
C GLN A 142 -0.12 -12.61 10.89
N ARG A 143 0.87 -11.75 11.16
CA ARG A 143 1.21 -11.29 12.51
C ARG A 143 0.02 -10.60 13.19
N LEU A 144 -0.73 -9.79 12.44
CA LEU A 144 -1.80 -8.95 12.97
C LEU A 144 -3.10 -9.72 13.24
N VAL A 145 -3.49 -10.66 12.37
CA VAL A 145 -4.77 -11.41 12.50
C VAL A 145 -4.59 -12.87 12.92
N GLY A 146 -3.37 -13.39 12.91
CA GLY A 146 -3.05 -14.78 13.20
C GLY A 146 -3.16 -15.71 11.99
N ASP A 147 -2.37 -16.79 12.02
CA ASP A 147 -2.22 -17.75 10.91
C ASP A 147 -3.54 -18.38 10.46
N LYS A 148 -4.37 -18.85 11.41
CA LYS A 148 -5.67 -19.47 11.10
C LYS A 148 -6.59 -18.54 10.31
N ASN A 149 -6.63 -17.26 10.69
CA ASN A 149 -7.47 -16.28 10.02
C ASN A 149 -6.93 -15.96 8.63
N LEU A 150 -5.61 -15.78 8.49
CA LEU A 150 -5.03 -15.53 7.18
C LEU A 150 -5.26 -16.70 6.22
N ARG A 151 -5.01 -17.94 6.64
CA ARG A 151 -5.27 -19.14 5.83
C ARG A 151 -6.71 -19.22 5.33
N SER A 152 -7.68 -18.90 6.20
CA SER A 152 -9.09 -18.89 5.80
C SER A 152 -9.43 -17.83 4.74
N MET A 153 -8.66 -16.73 4.69
CA MET A 153 -8.85 -15.66 3.70
C MET A 153 -8.10 -15.92 2.39
N ILE A 154 -6.98 -16.63 2.47
CA ILE A 154 -6.20 -17.07 1.31
C ILE A 154 -6.95 -18.19 0.56
N GLY A 155 -7.75 -19.01 1.26
CA GLY A 155 -8.43 -20.18 0.69
C GLY A 155 -7.46 -21.31 0.33
N ASP A 156 -7.99 -22.44 -0.14
CA ASP A 156 -7.20 -23.55 -0.68
C ASP A 156 -6.50 -23.11 -1.99
N LEU A 157 -5.38 -22.41 -1.87
CA LEU A 157 -4.42 -22.22 -2.97
C LEU A 157 -3.75 -23.54 -3.41
N SER A 158 -4.09 -24.67 -2.80
CA SER A 158 -3.62 -26.01 -3.13
C SER A 158 -4.24 -26.62 -4.39
N ASN A 159 -4.87 -25.83 -5.27
CA ASN A 159 -5.31 -26.30 -6.58
C ASN A 159 -4.47 -25.81 -7.76
N ASP A 160 -3.31 -25.18 -7.52
CA ASP A 160 -2.34 -24.91 -8.59
C ASP A 160 -1.41 -26.13 -8.85
N GLU A 161 -2.01 -27.32 -8.97
CA GLU A 161 -1.41 -28.45 -9.71
C GLU A 161 -1.38 -28.20 -11.23
N THR A 162 -1.66 -26.98 -11.69
CA THR A 162 -1.66 -26.58 -13.10
C THR A 162 -0.43 -25.76 -13.48
N LYS A 163 0.73 -26.43 -13.51
CA LYS A 163 1.79 -26.37 -14.56
C LYS A 163 3.18 -26.85 -14.08
N MET A 164 3.22 -27.98 -13.38
CA MET A 164 4.34 -28.93 -13.53
C MET A 164 3.81 -30.23 -14.12
N LYS A 165 3.31 -30.16 -15.36
CA LYS A 165 3.20 -31.34 -16.22
C LYS A 165 3.87 -31.05 -17.55
N ARG A 166 4.99 -31.76 -17.71
CA ARG A 166 5.89 -31.92 -18.87
C ARG A 166 6.98 -30.87 -19.03
#